data_AF-A0A160NXZ9-F1
#
_entry.id   AF-A0A160NXZ9-F1
#
_cell.length_a   1.000
_cell.length_b   1.000
_cell.length_c   1.000
_cell.angle_alpha   90.00
_cell.angle_beta   90.00
_cell.angle_gamma   90.00
#
_symmetry.space_group_name_H-M   'P 1'
#
loop_
_entity.id
_entity.type
_entity.pdbx_description
1 polymer ?
#
loop_
_entity_poly.entity_id
_entity_poly.type
_entity_poly.pdbx_seq_one_letter_code
_entity_poly.pdbx_strand_id
1 'polypeptide(L)'
;MTDQPTEWPAGTADDLVDDARALGIKVIPRTVTDYVEVGLLAPPLYRKTTQRGSDRRIYPPQQRRLFYELNAAKLRSPLSRIPHRTMVPVVLYIWCMNDTVVPDVQARRALRTWAQSVGIGSGPRRKNTASKVVAQFADPAATRGQRRVAEQWIRDGEESRRPDFDNIADALSTVASPWQARGLPEIVRGFGPAAAPITTDQAVAMWELQLQVNEMLSFEGVSEDLLRRAREEHRENWQEYQSIRADWASQAGGMADIFGLPTDQEQAARQQVNGFVTVLGNTLDLARPTFARAQARARARTR
;
A
#
# COMPACT_ATOMS: atom_id res chain seq x y z
N MET A 1 -22.81 -19.32 17.24
CA MET A 1 -22.26 -18.18 18.01
C MET A 1 -21.34 -18.78 19.05
N THR A 2 -20.04 -18.85 18.76
CA THR A 2 -19.03 -19.24 19.74
C THR A 2 -18.74 -18.03 20.62
N ASP A 3 -18.93 -18.16 21.93
CA ASP A 3 -18.53 -17.15 22.92
C ASP A 3 -17.04 -16.83 22.71
N GLN A 4 -16.76 -15.63 22.21
CA GLN A 4 -15.38 -15.16 22.10
C GLN A 4 -14.86 -14.90 23.51
N PRO A 5 -13.71 -15.46 23.91
CA PRO A 5 -13.14 -15.21 25.22
C PRO A 5 -12.79 -13.71 25.34
N THR A 6 -13.28 -13.08 26.41
CA THR A 6 -13.03 -11.66 26.73
C THR A 6 -11.54 -11.39 26.96
N GLU A 7 -10.79 -12.38 27.42
CA GLU A 7 -9.33 -12.36 27.54
C GLU A 7 -8.71 -13.60 26.92
N TRP A 8 -7.69 -13.40 26.08
CA TRP A 8 -6.94 -14.48 25.45
C TRP A 8 -5.72 -14.83 26.30
N PRO A 9 -5.51 -16.10 26.70
CA PRO A 9 -4.30 -16.46 27.41
C PRO A 9 -3.10 -16.50 26.47
N ALA A 10 -1.91 -16.22 27.00
CA ALA A 10 -0.66 -16.47 26.28
C ALA A 10 -0.57 -17.96 25.89
N GLY A 11 -0.01 -18.26 24.71
CA GLY A 11 -0.02 -19.63 24.16
C GLY A 11 1.19 -19.97 23.31
N THR A 12 1.43 -21.24 23.11
CA THR A 12 2.45 -21.79 22.22
C THR A 12 1.96 -21.85 20.76
N ALA A 13 2.83 -22.25 19.83
CA ALA A 13 2.40 -22.48 18.45
C ALA A 13 1.32 -23.57 18.31
N ASP A 14 1.32 -24.57 19.21
CA ASP A 14 0.32 -25.63 19.25
C ASP A 14 -1.05 -25.05 19.62
N ASP A 15 -1.10 -24.14 20.60
CA ASP A 15 -2.33 -23.44 20.99
C ASP A 15 -2.92 -22.63 19.82
N LEU A 16 -2.08 -21.94 19.04
CA LEU A 16 -2.52 -21.23 17.84
C LEU A 16 -3.09 -22.21 16.79
N VAL A 17 -2.46 -23.36 16.60
CA VAL A 17 -2.95 -24.40 15.70
C VAL A 17 -4.31 -24.93 16.15
N ASP A 18 -4.50 -25.12 17.45
CA ASP A 18 -5.76 -25.56 18.04
C ASP A 18 -6.85 -24.49 17.89
N ASP A 19 -6.53 -23.20 18.06
CA ASP A 19 -7.47 -22.09 17.83
C ASP A 19 -7.99 -22.06 16.39
N ALA A 20 -7.11 -22.25 15.41
CA ALA A 20 -7.51 -22.32 14.01
C ALA A 20 -8.26 -23.63 13.69
N ARG A 21 -7.94 -24.74 14.36
CA ARG A 21 -8.72 -25.97 14.26
C ARG A 21 -10.15 -25.78 14.79
N ALA A 22 -10.33 -25.00 15.85
CA ALA A 22 -11.64 -24.62 16.37
C ALA A 22 -12.47 -23.80 15.36
N LEU A 23 -11.81 -23.06 14.46
CA LEU A 23 -12.45 -22.41 13.31
C LEU A 23 -12.75 -23.36 12.13
N GLY A 24 -12.43 -24.66 12.25
CA GLY A 24 -12.54 -25.63 11.16
C GLY A 24 -11.41 -25.53 10.13
N ILE A 25 -10.34 -24.78 10.42
CA ILE A 25 -9.21 -24.58 9.51
C ILE A 25 -8.08 -25.54 9.87
N LYS A 26 -7.62 -26.32 8.89
CA LYS A 26 -6.44 -27.16 9.05
C LYS A 26 -5.17 -26.33 8.87
N VAL A 27 -4.50 -26.00 9.97
CA VAL A 27 -3.16 -25.41 9.99
C VAL A 27 -2.15 -26.34 10.65
N ILE A 28 -0.87 -26.14 10.32
CA ILE A 28 0.25 -26.85 10.93
C ILE A 28 1.21 -25.82 11.57
N PRO A 29 2.09 -26.20 12.51
CA PRO A 29 3.03 -25.26 13.14
C PRO A 29 3.86 -24.45 12.15
N ARG A 30 4.23 -25.03 10.99
CA ARG A 30 4.93 -24.31 9.92
C ARG A 30 4.13 -23.11 9.39
N THR A 31 2.80 -23.19 9.37
CA THR A 31 1.92 -22.08 8.98
C THR A 31 2.03 -20.93 9.98
N VAL A 32 2.16 -21.20 11.28
CA VAL A 32 2.39 -20.13 12.26
C VAL A 32 3.74 -19.45 11.99
N THR A 33 4.78 -20.22 11.68
CA THR A 33 6.07 -19.67 11.24
C THR A 33 5.94 -18.82 9.97
N ASP A 34 5.15 -19.24 8.98
CA ASP A 34 4.89 -18.45 7.77
C ASP A 34 4.29 -17.08 8.11
N TYR A 35 3.33 -17.03 9.05
CA TYR A 35 2.74 -15.76 9.49
C TYR A 35 3.79 -14.85 10.12
N VAL A 36 4.70 -15.39 10.94
CA VAL A 36 5.81 -14.63 11.52
C VAL A 36 6.81 -14.17 10.45
N GLU A 37 7.09 -14.99 9.43
CA GLU A 37 8.00 -14.66 8.33
C GLU A 37 7.49 -13.48 7.49
N VAL A 38 6.18 -13.44 7.20
CA VAL A 38 5.55 -12.36 6.43
C VAL A 38 5.10 -11.15 7.26
N GLY A 39 5.35 -11.16 8.57
CA GLY A 39 4.99 -10.06 9.48
C GLY A 39 3.51 -10.02 9.87
N LEU A 40 2.74 -11.08 9.64
CA LEU A 40 1.37 -11.18 10.12
C LEU A 40 1.27 -11.43 11.63
N LEU A 41 2.33 -12.00 12.22
CA LEU A 41 2.50 -12.16 13.66
C LEU A 41 3.89 -11.67 14.09
N ALA A 42 3.99 -11.23 15.33
CA ALA A 42 5.27 -10.99 16.00
C ALA A 42 5.98 -12.33 16.28
N PRO A 43 7.32 -12.36 16.32
CA PRO A 43 8.04 -13.55 16.75
C PRO A 43 7.66 -13.92 18.20
N PRO A 44 7.59 -15.21 18.54
CA PRO A 44 7.21 -15.61 19.88
C PRO A 44 8.32 -15.24 20.88
N LEU A 45 7.90 -14.88 22.09
CA LEU A 45 8.79 -14.53 23.18
C LEU A 45 9.42 -15.78 23.79
N TYR A 46 10.67 -15.64 24.21
CA TYR A 46 11.34 -16.69 24.97
C TYR A 46 10.91 -16.61 26.44
N ARG A 47 10.49 -17.74 27.00
CA ARG A 47 10.23 -17.86 28.43
C ARG A 47 11.37 -18.66 29.03
N LYS A 48 12.25 -18.06 29.84
CA LYS A 48 13.19 -18.83 30.67
C LYS A 48 12.44 -19.35 31.89
N THR A 49 12.05 -20.61 31.87
CA THR A 49 11.46 -21.32 33.01
C THR A 49 12.38 -22.38 33.59
N THR A 50 13.37 -22.88 32.84
CA THR A 50 14.26 -23.94 33.31
C THR A 50 15.74 -23.63 33.14
N GLN A 51 16.58 -24.13 34.06
CA GLN A 51 18.03 -23.91 34.07
C GLN A 51 18.77 -24.73 33.00
N ARG A 52 18.11 -25.76 32.42
CA ARG A 52 18.61 -26.61 31.31
C ARG A 52 17.43 -27.02 30.42
N GLY A 53 17.48 -26.64 29.14
CA GLY A 53 16.49 -27.00 28.10
C GLY A 53 16.07 -25.80 27.25
N SER A 54 15.64 -26.03 26.00
CA SER A 54 14.99 -25.01 25.18
C SER A 54 13.51 -24.92 25.58
N ASP A 55 13.18 -24.03 26.51
CA ASP A 55 11.80 -23.76 26.88
C ASP A 55 10.93 -23.39 25.66
N ARG A 56 9.65 -23.78 25.68
CA ARG A 56 8.70 -23.48 24.60
C ARG A 56 8.53 -21.97 24.45
N ARG A 57 8.60 -21.47 23.22
CA ARG A 57 8.35 -20.06 22.90
C ARG A 57 6.85 -19.76 23.00
N ILE A 58 6.51 -18.57 23.50
CA ILE A 58 5.13 -18.18 23.81
C ILE A 58 4.75 -16.93 23.01
N TYR A 59 3.57 -16.97 22.41
CA TYR A 59 2.89 -15.84 21.82
C TYR A 59 2.06 -15.12 22.90
N PRO A 60 2.21 -13.79 23.01
CA PRO A 60 1.35 -12.98 23.88
C PRO A 60 -0.15 -13.11 23.52
N PRO A 61 -1.05 -12.84 24.47
CA PRO A 61 -2.51 -12.78 24.27
C PRO A 61 -2.94 -12.10 22.97
N GLN A 62 -2.38 -10.93 22.69
CA GLN A 62 -2.73 -10.09 21.55
C GLN A 62 -2.39 -10.77 20.22
N GLN A 63 -1.28 -11.53 20.18
CA GLN A 63 -0.83 -12.24 18.99
C GLN A 63 -1.64 -13.51 18.74
N ARG A 64 -2.04 -14.21 19.80
CA ARG A 64 -2.96 -15.34 19.70
C ARG A 64 -4.32 -14.90 19.18
N ARG A 65 -4.88 -13.81 19.74
CA ARG A 65 -6.10 -13.18 19.23
C ARG A 65 -5.95 -12.74 17.78
N LEU A 66 -4.86 -12.04 17.44
CA LEU A 66 -4.60 -11.59 16.07
C LEU A 66 -4.58 -12.76 15.09
N PHE A 67 -3.94 -13.88 15.44
CA PHE A 67 -3.92 -15.08 14.62
C PHE A 67 -5.33 -15.63 14.36
N TYR A 68 -6.16 -15.74 15.41
CA TYR A 68 -7.55 -16.17 15.28
C TYR A 68 -8.34 -15.23 14.36
N GLU A 69 -8.30 -13.92 14.60
CA GLU A 69 -9.05 -12.92 13.83
C GLU A 69 -8.64 -12.89 12.35
N LEU A 70 -7.34 -13.02 12.04
CA LEU A 70 -6.87 -13.12 10.66
C LEU A 70 -7.42 -14.35 9.95
N ASN A 71 -7.50 -15.49 10.64
CA ASN A 71 -8.04 -16.72 10.08
C ASN A 71 -9.57 -16.68 9.94
N ALA A 72 -10.27 -16.14 10.93
CA ALA A 72 -11.71 -15.90 10.85
C ALA A 72 -12.05 -14.94 9.69
N ALA A 73 -11.23 -13.90 9.48
CA ALA A 73 -11.39 -12.99 8.36
C ALA A 73 -11.26 -13.70 7.01
N LYS A 74 -10.31 -14.64 6.86
CA LYS A 74 -10.15 -15.42 5.64
C LYS A 74 -11.38 -16.27 5.30
N LEU A 75 -12.05 -16.83 6.30
CA LEU A 75 -13.26 -17.63 6.10
C LEU A 75 -14.44 -16.83 5.53
N ARG A 76 -14.44 -15.50 5.68
CA ARG A 76 -15.47 -14.62 5.10
C ARG A 76 -15.26 -14.34 3.61
N SER A 77 -14.10 -14.69 3.06
CA SER A 77 -13.81 -14.47 1.65
C SER A 77 -14.48 -15.52 0.76
N PRO A 78 -14.96 -15.14 -0.44
CA PRO A 78 -15.45 -16.11 -1.42
C PRO A 78 -14.33 -16.93 -2.08
N LEU A 79 -13.05 -16.60 -1.82
CA LEU A 79 -11.91 -17.29 -2.44
C LEU A 79 -11.58 -18.59 -1.71
N SER A 80 -11.42 -19.68 -2.48
CA SER A 80 -11.08 -21.00 -1.94
C SER A 80 -9.71 -21.06 -1.25
N ARG A 81 -8.78 -20.18 -1.62
CA ARG A 81 -7.46 -20.07 -1.00
C ARG A 81 -6.97 -18.64 -1.00
N ILE A 82 -6.59 -18.15 0.18
CA ILE A 82 -6.05 -16.80 0.38
C ILE A 82 -4.58 -16.88 0.81
N PRO A 83 -3.63 -16.50 -0.07
CA PRO A 83 -2.22 -16.46 0.29
C PRO A 83 -1.97 -15.52 1.47
N HIS A 84 -1.12 -15.91 2.43
CA HIS A 84 -0.86 -15.11 3.65
C HIS A 84 -0.48 -13.65 3.35
N ARG A 85 0.36 -13.43 2.32
CA ARG A 85 0.81 -12.09 1.92
C ARG A 85 -0.33 -11.12 1.59
N THR A 86 -1.49 -11.62 1.14
CA THR A 86 -2.65 -10.76 0.84
C THR A 86 -3.27 -10.14 2.09
N MET A 87 -3.01 -10.69 3.28
CA MET A 87 -3.47 -10.16 4.57
C MET A 87 -2.52 -9.11 5.17
N VAL A 88 -1.35 -8.90 4.57
CA VAL A 88 -0.37 -7.93 5.08
C VAL A 88 -0.95 -6.51 5.21
N PRO A 89 -1.72 -5.99 4.24
CA PRO A 89 -2.38 -4.69 4.39
C PRO A 89 -3.27 -4.58 5.62
N VAL A 90 -3.95 -5.67 6.01
CA VAL A 90 -4.82 -5.68 7.19
C VAL A 90 -4.02 -5.49 8.46
N VAL A 91 -2.88 -6.17 8.60
CA VAL A 91 -2.00 -6.03 9.76
C VAL A 91 -1.37 -4.63 9.81
N LEU A 92 -0.96 -4.09 8.66
CA LEU A 92 -0.45 -2.73 8.58
C LEU A 92 -1.53 -1.68 8.88
N TYR A 93 -2.78 -1.92 8.49
CA TYR A 93 -3.90 -1.08 8.87
C TYR A 93 -4.14 -1.09 10.39
N ILE A 94 -4.16 -2.28 11.00
CA ILE A 94 -4.29 -2.41 12.47
C ILE A 94 -3.16 -1.66 13.16
N TRP A 95 -1.92 -1.81 12.70
CA TRP A 95 -0.80 -1.01 13.20
C TRP A 95 -1.06 0.47 13.00
N CYS A 96 -1.37 0.95 11.80
CA CYS A 96 -1.65 2.38 11.57
C CYS A 96 -2.74 2.94 12.49
N MET A 97 -3.68 2.13 13.00
CA MET A 97 -4.80 2.59 13.83
C MET A 97 -4.72 2.23 15.33
N ASN A 98 -3.90 1.27 15.72
CA ASN A 98 -3.88 0.75 17.09
C ASN A 98 -2.46 0.37 17.56
N ASP A 99 -2.05 0.87 18.72
CA ASP A 99 -0.70 0.71 19.29
C ASP A 99 -0.49 -0.58 20.08
N THR A 100 -1.56 -1.30 20.41
CA THR A 100 -1.52 -2.38 21.40
C THR A 100 -1.41 -3.78 20.81
N VAL A 101 -1.69 -3.92 19.51
CA VAL A 101 -1.85 -5.25 18.88
C VAL A 101 -0.64 -5.63 18.03
N VAL A 102 -0.11 -4.69 17.24
CA VAL A 102 0.97 -4.93 16.28
C VAL A 102 2.20 -4.14 16.71
N PRO A 103 3.29 -4.78 17.16
CA PRO A 103 4.53 -4.08 17.50
C PRO A 103 5.24 -3.52 16.26
N ASP A 104 6.07 -2.48 16.43
CA ASP A 104 6.81 -1.85 15.33
C ASP A 104 7.74 -2.83 14.59
N VAL A 105 8.40 -3.74 15.31
CA VAL A 105 9.21 -4.83 14.72
C VAL A 105 8.37 -5.70 13.76
N GLN A 106 7.13 -6.01 14.13
CA GLN A 106 6.21 -6.77 13.30
C GLN A 106 5.78 -5.95 12.08
N ALA A 107 5.42 -4.68 12.28
CA ALA A 107 5.02 -3.77 11.20
C ALA A 107 6.15 -3.56 10.19
N ARG A 108 7.40 -3.39 10.64
CA ARG A 108 8.58 -3.26 9.77
C ARG A 108 8.74 -4.49 8.86
N ARG A 109 8.56 -5.69 9.41
CA ARG A 109 8.60 -6.95 8.64
C ARG A 109 7.43 -7.07 7.65
N ALA A 110 6.24 -6.67 8.07
CA ALA A 110 5.05 -6.63 7.23
C ALA A 110 5.23 -5.65 6.05
N LEU A 111 5.76 -4.44 6.31
CA LEU A 111 6.09 -3.44 5.30
C LEU A 111 7.12 -3.95 4.30
N ARG A 112 8.17 -4.64 4.76
CA ARG A 112 9.13 -5.29 3.85
C ARG A 112 8.44 -6.30 2.94
N THR A 113 7.58 -7.15 3.50
CA THR A 113 6.83 -8.15 2.72
C THR A 113 5.90 -7.47 1.71
N TRP A 114 5.24 -6.39 2.12
CA TRP A 114 4.40 -5.58 1.25
C TRP A 114 5.22 -5.02 0.10
N ALA A 115 6.30 -4.28 0.38
CA ALA A 115 7.18 -3.66 -0.61
C ALA A 115 7.73 -4.67 -1.63
N GLN A 116 8.14 -5.86 -1.16
CA GLN A 116 8.60 -6.95 -2.03
C GLN A 116 7.49 -7.55 -2.91
N SER A 117 6.22 -7.33 -2.56
CA SER A 117 5.06 -7.81 -3.32
C SER A 117 4.48 -6.77 -4.28
N VAL A 118 4.74 -5.48 -4.05
CA VAL A 118 4.30 -4.39 -4.94
C VAL A 118 4.95 -4.58 -6.32
N GLY A 119 4.18 -4.33 -7.38
CA GLY A 119 4.64 -4.51 -8.76
C GLY A 119 4.66 -5.96 -9.29
N ILE A 120 4.41 -6.96 -8.44
CA ILE A 120 4.29 -8.37 -8.88
C ILE A 120 2.88 -8.61 -9.43
N GLY A 121 2.69 -8.31 -10.72
CA GLY A 121 1.45 -8.54 -11.45
C GLY A 121 1.63 -9.46 -12.66
N SER A 122 0.58 -10.19 -13.05
CA SER A 122 0.52 -10.90 -14.33
C SER A 122 0.46 -9.90 -15.48
N GLY A 123 0.97 -10.27 -16.67
CA GLY A 123 0.93 -9.42 -17.87
C GLY A 123 -0.45 -8.82 -18.18
N PRO A 124 -1.56 -9.58 -18.10
CA PRO A 124 -2.91 -9.05 -18.27
C PRO A 124 -3.28 -7.97 -17.24
N ARG A 125 -2.86 -8.13 -15.98
CA ARG A 125 -3.10 -7.14 -14.92
C ARG A 125 -2.33 -5.85 -15.19
N ARG A 126 -1.04 -5.94 -15.57
CA ARG A 126 -0.21 -4.77 -15.93
C ARG A 126 -0.83 -3.99 -17.09
N LYS A 127 -1.28 -4.71 -18.13
CA LYS A 127 -1.98 -4.10 -19.27
C LYS A 127 -3.25 -3.35 -18.86
N ASN A 128 -4.07 -3.95 -17.99
CA ASN A 128 -5.29 -3.31 -17.50
C ASN A 128 -4.97 -2.07 -16.65
N THR A 129 -3.98 -2.17 -15.75
CA THR A 129 -3.52 -1.02 -14.94
C THR A 129 -3.03 0.12 -15.82
N ALA A 130 -2.12 -0.15 -16.76
CA ALA A 130 -1.58 0.87 -17.66
C ALA A 130 -2.69 1.56 -18.47
N SER A 131 -3.63 0.79 -19.02
CA SER A 131 -4.75 1.36 -19.79
C SER A 131 -5.66 2.24 -18.94
N LYS A 132 -5.97 1.82 -17.69
CA LYS A 132 -6.74 2.63 -16.74
C LYS A 132 -6.04 3.93 -16.39
N VAL A 133 -4.73 3.89 -16.16
CA VAL A 133 -3.99 5.12 -15.88
C VAL A 133 -4.01 6.05 -17.09
N VAL A 134 -3.66 5.56 -18.28
CA VAL A 134 -3.66 6.39 -19.49
C VAL A 134 -5.04 6.99 -19.73
N ALA A 135 -6.11 6.24 -19.48
CA ALA A 135 -7.47 6.75 -19.60
C ALA A 135 -7.80 7.91 -18.63
N GLN A 136 -7.17 7.99 -17.46
CA GLN A 136 -7.38 9.11 -16.51
C GLN A 136 -6.85 10.45 -17.05
N PHE A 137 -5.78 10.42 -17.85
CA PHE A 137 -5.12 11.63 -18.37
C PHE A 137 -5.47 11.95 -19.81
N ALA A 138 -5.83 10.94 -20.60
CA ALA A 138 -5.88 11.09 -22.05
C ALA A 138 -7.07 11.93 -22.53
N ASP A 139 -6.76 13.02 -23.23
CA ASP A 139 -7.74 13.86 -23.89
C ASP A 139 -8.54 13.08 -24.96
N PRO A 140 -9.84 13.39 -25.19
CA PRO A 140 -10.63 12.73 -26.23
C PRO A 140 -10.00 12.77 -27.64
N ALA A 141 -9.21 13.79 -27.96
CA ALA A 141 -8.50 13.92 -29.22
C ALA A 141 -7.19 13.11 -29.29
N ALA A 142 -6.74 12.50 -28.18
CA ALA A 142 -5.53 11.69 -28.16
C ALA A 142 -5.71 10.40 -28.98
N THR A 143 -4.82 10.19 -29.95
CA THR A 143 -4.89 9.07 -30.88
C THR A 143 -4.63 7.74 -30.19
N ARG A 144 -5.11 6.64 -30.80
CA ARG A 144 -4.81 5.28 -30.35
C ARG A 144 -3.31 4.99 -30.31
N GLY A 145 -2.52 5.59 -31.20
CA GLY A 145 -1.06 5.46 -31.23
C GLY A 145 -0.41 6.08 -30.00
N GLN A 146 -0.75 7.33 -29.67
CA GLN A 146 -0.24 8.03 -28.48
C GLN A 146 -0.60 7.28 -27.18
N ARG A 147 -1.85 6.81 -27.07
CA ARG A 147 -2.30 6.00 -25.93
C ARG A 147 -1.48 4.71 -25.78
N ARG A 148 -1.23 3.99 -26.88
CA ARG A 148 -0.41 2.77 -26.87
C ARG A 148 1.03 3.01 -26.44
N VAL A 149 1.64 4.13 -26.85
CA VAL A 149 3.01 4.50 -26.44
C VAL A 149 3.06 4.73 -24.93
N ALA A 150 2.12 5.51 -24.37
CA ALA A 150 2.04 5.71 -22.93
C ALA A 150 1.77 4.39 -22.16
N GLU A 151 0.86 3.55 -22.65
CA GLU A 151 0.60 2.23 -22.06
C GLU A 151 1.82 1.30 -22.12
N GLN A 152 2.67 1.43 -23.15
CA GLN A 152 3.89 0.63 -23.30
C GLN A 152 4.95 1.06 -22.29
N TRP A 153 5.24 2.36 -22.16
CA TRP A 153 6.19 2.88 -21.18
C TRP A 153 5.85 2.48 -19.74
N ILE A 154 4.58 2.55 -19.35
CA ILE A 154 4.14 2.12 -18.02
C ILE A 154 4.39 0.62 -17.83
N ARG A 155 4.02 -0.20 -18.81
CA ARG A 155 4.21 -1.66 -18.73
C ARG A 155 5.68 -2.07 -18.66
N ASP A 156 6.53 -1.45 -19.48
CA ASP A 156 7.97 -1.74 -19.51
C ASP A 156 8.65 -1.31 -18.20
N GLY A 157 8.20 -0.19 -17.62
CA GLY A 157 8.64 0.24 -16.29
C GLY A 157 8.24 -0.73 -15.19
N GLU A 158 6.98 -1.19 -15.17
CA GLU A 158 6.52 -2.21 -14.23
C GLU A 158 7.25 -3.56 -14.40
N GLU A 159 7.53 -3.96 -15.65
CA GLU A 159 8.21 -5.22 -15.96
C GLU A 159 9.69 -5.22 -15.58
N SER A 160 10.40 -4.15 -15.93
CA SER A 160 11.82 -4.00 -15.64
C SER A 160 12.11 -3.68 -14.17
N ARG A 161 11.10 -3.21 -13.42
CA ARG A 161 11.25 -2.60 -12.08
C ARG A 161 12.20 -1.40 -12.07
N ARG A 162 12.48 -0.82 -13.25
CA ARG A 162 13.33 0.37 -13.44
C ARG A 162 12.62 1.32 -14.41
N PRO A 163 11.45 1.86 -14.01
CA PRO A 163 10.71 2.78 -14.84
C PRO A 163 11.53 4.01 -15.20
N ASP A 164 11.49 4.37 -16.48
CA ASP A 164 11.98 5.64 -16.96
C ASP A 164 10.89 6.70 -16.74
N PHE A 165 10.97 7.38 -15.60
CA PHE A 165 9.94 8.34 -15.20
C PHE A 165 9.86 9.56 -16.12
N ASP A 166 10.92 9.93 -16.82
CA ASP A 166 10.89 11.03 -17.77
C ASP A 166 10.13 10.65 -19.03
N ASN A 167 10.46 9.51 -19.63
CA ASN A 167 9.73 9.01 -20.79
C ASN A 167 8.26 8.69 -20.47
N ILE A 168 7.96 8.19 -19.26
CA ILE A 168 6.57 7.98 -18.81
C ILE A 168 5.82 9.33 -18.72
N ALA A 169 6.43 10.35 -18.12
CA ALA A 169 5.81 11.66 -17.99
C ALA A 169 5.56 12.34 -19.33
N ASP A 170 6.52 12.26 -20.25
CA ASP A 170 6.39 12.83 -21.59
C ASP A 170 5.32 12.12 -22.42
N ALA A 171 5.25 10.78 -22.32
CA ALA A 171 4.19 10.02 -22.98
C ALA A 171 2.81 10.32 -22.39
N LEU A 172 2.70 10.49 -21.06
CA LEU A 172 1.47 10.91 -20.39
C LEU A 172 1.07 12.35 -20.75
N SER A 173 2.04 13.26 -20.83
CA SER A 173 1.81 14.63 -21.29
C SER A 173 1.29 14.64 -22.73
N THR A 174 1.89 13.84 -23.61
CA THR A 174 1.46 13.72 -25.02
C THR A 174 0.01 13.29 -25.16
N VAL A 175 -0.48 12.37 -24.31
CA VAL A 175 -1.91 11.98 -24.35
C VAL A 175 -2.82 13.01 -23.67
N ALA A 176 -2.31 13.78 -22.69
CA ALA A 176 -3.05 14.85 -22.04
C ALA A 176 -3.16 16.11 -22.93
N SER A 177 -2.16 16.35 -23.78
CA SER A 177 -2.01 17.50 -24.67
C SER A 177 -1.64 17.11 -26.11
N PRO A 178 -2.47 16.31 -26.81
CA PRO A 178 -2.12 15.68 -28.09
C PRO A 178 -1.85 16.62 -29.27
N TRP A 179 -2.23 17.89 -29.16
CA TRP A 179 -1.99 18.92 -30.17
C TRP A 179 -0.55 19.44 -30.20
N GLN A 180 0.31 19.09 -29.23
CA GLN A 180 1.75 19.39 -29.31
C GLN A 180 2.38 18.84 -30.60
N ALA A 181 1.96 17.65 -31.04
CA ALA A 181 2.40 17.06 -32.30
C ALA A 181 2.03 17.90 -33.54
N ARG A 182 1.18 18.92 -33.39
CA ARG A 182 0.75 19.87 -34.42
C ARG A 182 1.40 21.26 -34.26
N GLY A 183 2.41 21.40 -33.40
CA GLY A 183 3.12 22.65 -33.14
C GLY A 183 2.40 23.63 -32.22
N LEU A 184 1.36 23.19 -31.52
CA LEU A 184 0.65 24.00 -30.52
C LEU A 184 1.29 23.85 -29.13
N PRO A 185 1.26 24.90 -28.28
CA PRO A 185 1.84 24.83 -26.94
C PRO A 185 1.16 23.76 -26.07
N GLU A 186 1.90 23.25 -25.09
CA GLU A 186 1.33 22.33 -24.10
C GLU A 186 0.24 23.01 -23.31
N ILE A 187 -0.88 22.31 -23.08
CA ILE A 187 -1.82 22.68 -22.02
C ILE A 187 -1.63 21.66 -20.90
N VAL A 188 -1.04 22.09 -19.80
CA VAL A 188 -0.88 21.26 -18.61
C VAL A 188 -2.27 20.97 -18.04
N ARG A 189 -2.70 19.72 -18.18
CA ARG A 189 -3.95 19.25 -17.59
C ARG A 189 -3.67 18.44 -16.34
N GLY A 190 -4.57 18.56 -15.37
CA GLY A 190 -4.61 17.70 -14.21
C GLY A 190 -6.00 17.10 -14.02
N PHE A 191 -6.07 16.06 -13.20
CA PHE A 191 -7.32 15.45 -12.75
C PHE A 191 -7.47 15.66 -11.24
N GLY A 192 -8.71 15.59 -10.74
CA GLY A 192 -9.03 15.88 -9.33
C GLY A 192 -9.68 17.26 -9.14
N PRO A 193 -9.84 17.71 -7.89
CA PRO A 193 -10.52 18.97 -7.57
C PRO A 193 -9.82 20.17 -8.20
N ALA A 194 -10.60 21.18 -8.62
CA ALA A 194 -10.06 22.41 -9.19
C ALA A 194 -9.11 23.15 -8.24
N ALA A 195 -9.30 22.99 -6.92
CA ALA A 195 -8.43 23.59 -5.90
C ALA A 195 -7.04 22.94 -5.82
N ALA A 196 -6.87 21.69 -6.28
CA ALA A 196 -5.63 20.94 -6.22
C ALA A 196 -5.54 19.88 -7.34
N PRO A 197 -5.42 20.29 -8.62
CA PRO A 197 -5.35 19.36 -9.73
C PRO A 197 -4.03 18.58 -9.70
N ILE A 198 -4.09 17.26 -9.90
CA ILE A 198 -2.91 16.40 -10.06
C ILE A 198 -2.52 16.37 -11.54
N THR A 199 -1.38 16.97 -11.88
CA THR A 199 -0.81 16.93 -13.23
C THR A 199 -0.17 15.58 -13.55
N THR A 200 0.12 15.33 -14.83
CA THR A 200 0.88 14.14 -15.26
C THR A 200 2.23 14.04 -14.54
N ASP A 201 2.96 15.16 -14.39
CA ASP A 201 4.23 15.19 -13.67
C ASP A 201 4.09 14.85 -12.19
N GLN A 202 3.06 15.38 -11.53
CA GLN A 202 2.81 15.11 -10.12
C GLN A 202 2.44 13.64 -9.90
N ALA A 203 1.61 13.06 -10.78
CA ALA A 203 1.27 11.65 -10.70
C ALA A 203 2.51 10.75 -10.89
N VAL A 204 3.38 11.08 -11.85
CA VAL A 204 4.64 10.36 -12.06
C VAL A 204 5.58 10.53 -10.87
N ALA A 205 5.67 11.71 -10.27
CA ALA A 205 6.42 11.92 -9.03
C ALA A 205 5.89 11.08 -7.87
N MET A 206 4.56 10.92 -7.75
CA MET A 206 3.98 10.03 -6.74
C MET A 206 4.40 8.58 -6.96
N TRP A 207 4.47 8.11 -8.21
CA TRP A 207 4.96 6.76 -8.53
C TRP A 207 6.44 6.59 -8.25
N GLU A 208 7.24 7.58 -8.62
CA GLU A 208 8.67 7.62 -8.32
C GLU A 208 8.92 7.56 -6.81
N LEU A 209 8.20 8.38 -6.04
CA LEU A 209 8.27 8.36 -4.59
C LEU A 209 7.87 6.99 -4.01
N GLN A 210 6.79 6.39 -4.50
CA GLN A 210 6.37 5.05 -4.07
C GLN A 210 7.43 4.00 -4.38
N LEU A 211 8.08 4.05 -5.55
CA LEU A 211 9.16 3.12 -5.88
C LEU A 211 10.33 3.29 -4.91
N GLN A 212 10.82 4.50 -4.69
CA GLN A 212 11.94 4.78 -3.78
C GLN A 212 11.64 4.33 -2.34
N VAL A 213 10.44 4.60 -1.84
CA VAL A 213 10.02 4.14 -0.50
C VAL A 213 9.98 2.62 -0.43
N ASN A 214 9.44 1.94 -1.45
CA ASN A 214 9.40 0.48 -1.50
C ASN A 214 10.81 -0.14 -1.56
N GLU A 215 11.73 0.47 -2.31
CA GLU A 215 13.13 0.05 -2.34
C GLU A 215 13.76 0.14 -0.95
N MET A 216 13.60 1.27 -0.25
CA MET A 216 14.09 1.46 1.12
C MET A 216 13.49 0.45 2.10
N LEU A 217 12.19 0.18 2.01
CA LEU A 217 11.50 -0.82 2.85
C LEU A 217 11.94 -2.26 2.56
N SER A 218 12.34 -2.56 1.32
CA SER A 218 12.67 -3.93 0.90
C SER A 218 13.96 -4.49 1.52
N PHE A 219 14.89 -3.61 1.93
CA PHE A 219 16.21 -3.96 2.48
C PHE A 219 16.38 -3.68 3.98
N GLU A 220 15.28 -3.57 4.74
CA GLU A 220 15.31 -3.17 6.16
C GLU A 220 15.99 -1.80 6.43
N GLY A 221 16.08 -0.93 5.42
CA GLY A 221 16.77 0.36 5.50
C GLY A 221 16.03 1.44 6.29
N VAL A 222 14.81 1.17 6.75
CA VAL A 222 13.98 2.11 7.53
C VAL A 222 13.90 1.66 8.99
N SER A 223 14.33 2.53 9.91
CA SER A 223 14.31 2.25 11.34
C SER A 223 12.89 2.29 11.92
N GLU A 224 12.70 1.60 13.05
CA GLU A 224 11.40 1.56 13.74
C GLU A 224 10.97 2.95 14.25
N ASP A 225 11.91 3.81 14.64
CA ASP A 225 11.61 5.20 15.03
C ASP A 225 11.17 6.08 13.86
N LEU A 226 11.73 5.87 12.66
CA LEU A 226 11.24 6.55 11.44
C LEU A 226 9.82 6.10 11.10
N LEU A 227 9.54 4.79 11.20
CA LEU A 227 8.21 4.25 10.97
C LEU A 227 7.19 4.78 11.98
N ARG A 228 7.57 4.91 13.26
CA ARG A 228 6.71 5.46 14.30
C ARG A 228 6.37 6.92 14.04
N ARG A 229 7.36 7.76 13.70
CA ARG A 229 7.14 9.16 13.33
C ARG A 229 6.21 9.30 12.12
N ALA A 230 6.48 8.55 11.05
CA ALA A 230 5.62 8.56 9.86
C ALA A 230 4.18 8.11 10.16
N ARG A 231 4.00 7.19 11.11
CA ARG A 231 2.67 6.71 11.54
C ARG A 231 1.91 7.76 12.33
N GLU A 232 2.58 8.50 13.22
CA GLU A 232 1.99 9.61 13.96
C GLU A 232 1.51 10.69 12.99
N GLU A 233 2.38 11.14 12.07
CA GLU A 233 2.03 12.11 11.03
C GLU A 233 0.90 11.59 10.12
N HIS A 234 0.92 10.31 9.74
CA HIS A 234 -0.16 9.71 8.95
C HIS A 234 -1.51 9.74 9.68
N ARG A 235 -1.53 9.50 10.99
CA ARG A 235 -2.77 9.55 11.78
C ARG A 235 -3.36 10.94 11.84
N GLU A 236 -2.51 11.95 12.05
CA GLU A 236 -2.92 13.36 12.05
C GLU A 236 -3.50 13.76 10.69
N ASN A 237 -2.74 13.50 9.61
CA ASN A 237 -3.17 13.76 8.24
C ASN A 237 -4.45 13.01 7.88
N TRP A 238 -4.60 11.77 8.36
CA TRP A 238 -5.81 10.98 8.10
C TRP A 238 -7.02 11.54 8.82
N GLN A 239 -6.88 12.00 10.06
CA GLN A 239 -7.97 12.63 10.81
C GLN A 239 -8.41 13.94 10.13
N GLU A 240 -7.46 14.77 9.69
CA GLU A 240 -7.74 15.97 8.92
C GLU A 240 -8.44 15.64 7.59
N TYR A 241 -7.92 14.66 6.83
CA TYR A 241 -8.57 14.23 5.60
C TYR A 241 -10.01 13.76 5.84
N GLN A 242 -10.25 13.02 6.92
CA GLN A 242 -11.61 12.56 7.27
C GLN A 242 -12.56 13.71 7.61
N SER A 243 -12.07 14.83 8.15
CA SER A 243 -12.91 15.99 8.47
C SER A 243 -13.28 16.80 7.22
N ILE A 244 -12.41 16.86 6.20
CA ILE A 244 -12.62 17.69 4.99
C ILE A 244 -13.13 16.90 3.77
N ARG A 245 -13.06 15.57 3.76
CA ARG A 245 -13.36 14.76 2.56
C ARG A 245 -14.77 14.93 2.02
N ALA A 246 -15.77 15.14 2.87
CA ALA A 246 -17.17 15.31 2.44
C ALA A 246 -17.32 16.62 1.64
N ASP A 247 -16.69 17.68 2.10
CA ASP A 247 -16.66 18.97 1.41
C ASP A 247 -15.91 18.84 0.09
N TRP A 248 -14.76 18.15 0.06
CA TRP A 248 -14.02 17.90 -1.18
C TRP A 248 -14.82 17.06 -2.17
N ALA A 249 -15.56 16.04 -1.72
CA ALA A 249 -16.47 15.27 -2.56
C ALA A 249 -17.53 16.17 -3.21
N SER A 250 -18.12 17.10 -2.44
CA SER A 250 -19.14 18.03 -2.95
C SER A 250 -18.59 18.99 -4.01
N GLN A 251 -17.32 19.39 -3.88
CA GLN A 251 -16.64 20.31 -4.80
C GLN A 251 -16.10 19.62 -6.06
N ALA A 252 -15.91 18.29 -6.01
CA ALA A 252 -15.29 17.52 -7.09
C ALA A 252 -16.23 17.19 -8.26
N GLY A 253 -17.53 17.49 -8.14
CA GLY A 253 -18.52 17.27 -9.21
C GLY A 253 -18.52 15.81 -9.69
N GLY A 254 -18.32 15.57 -10.98
CA GLY A 254 -18.27 14.23 -11.57
C GLY A 254 -17.13 13.33 -11.07
N MET A 255 -16.21 13.85 -10.25
CA MET A 255 -15.13 13.12 -9.61
C MET A 255 -15.37 12.86 -8.11
N ALA A 256 -16.58 13.13 -7.58
CA ALA A 256 -16.88 12.94 -6.16
C ALA A 256 -16.55 11.53 -5.63
N ASP A 257 -16.68 10.50 -6.48
CA ASP A 257 -16.41 9.10 -6.14
C ASP A 257 -14.97 8.86 -5.67
N ILE A 258 -13.99 9.69 -6.05
CA ILE A 258 -12.60 9.54 -5.60
C ILE A 258 -12.43 9.82 -4.09
N PHE A 259 -13.38 10.53 -3.49
CA PHE A 259 -13.45 10.83 -2.05
C PHE A 259 -14.43 9.91 -1.31
N GLY A 260 -15.03 8.96 -2.02
CA GLY A 260 -15.92 7.96 -1.45
C GLY A 260 -15.22 7.07 -0.42
N LEU A 261 -15.99 6.58 0.55
CA LEU A 261 -15.46 5.57 1.47
C LEU A 261 -15.22 4.26 0.72
N PRO A 262 -14.17 3.52 1.10
CA PRO A 262 -13.99 2.15 0.64
C PRO A 262 -15.26 1.32 0.87
N THR A 263 -15.66 0.57 -0.15
CA THR A 263 -16.85 -0.29 -0.09
C THR A 263 -16.64 -1.55 0.74
N ASP A 264 -15.38 -1.89 1.05
CA ASP A 264 -15.01 -3.05 1.86
C ASP A 264 -13.74 -2.81 2.69
N GLN A 265 -13.50 -3.71 3.66
CA GLN A 265 -12.37 -3.63 4.60
C GLN A 265 -11.01 -3.81 3.92
N GLU A 266 -10.92 -4.56 2.82
CA GLU A 266 -9.67 -4.78 2.11
C GLU A 266 -9.22 -3.51 1.38
N GLN A 267 -10.15 -2.85 0.70
CA GLN A 267 -9.94 -1.55 0.06
C GLN A 267 -9.58 -0.49 1.10
N ALA A 268 -10.26 -0.48 2.26
CA ALA A 268 -9.91 0.42 3.35
C ALA A 268 -8.48 0.20 3.86
N ALA A 269 -8.09 -1.06 4.10
CA ALA A 269 -6.74 -1.38 4.53
C ALA A 269 -5.70 -0.96 3.49
N ARG A 270 -5.94 -1.20 2.20
CA ARG A 270 -5.02 -0.78 1.12
C ARG A 270 -4.89 0.72 0.99
N GLN A 271 -6.01 1.46 1.06
CA GLN A 271 -5.98 2.93 1.01
C GLN A 271 -5.15 3.50 2.14
N GLN A 272 -5.31 2.94 3.35
CA GLN A 272 -4.56 3.34 4.54
C GLN A 272 -3.06 3.09 4.41
N VAL A 273 -2.69 1.90 3.95
CA VAL A 273 -1.27 1.56 3.73
C VAL A 273 -0.66 2.43 2.65
N ASN A 274 -1.38 2.70 1.56
CA ASN A 274 -0.90 3.58 0.50
C ASN A 274 -0.71 5.02 0.99
N GLY A 275 -1.66 5.55 1.78
CA GLY A 275 -1.54 6.87 2.41
C GLY A 275 -0.33 6.95 3.35
N PHE A 276 -0.14 5.93 4.19
CA PHE A 276 1.03 5.83 5.06
C PHE A 276 2.35 5.82 4.27
N VAL A 277 2.43 5.06 3.18
CA VAL A 277 3.63 4.99 2.33
C VAL A 277 3.96 6.37 1.73
N THR A 278 2.95 7.16 1.36
CA THR A 278 3.15 8.55 0.91
C THR A 278 3.73 9.42 2.02
N VAL A 279 3.18 9.37 3.24
CA VAL A 279 3.69 10.13 4.40
C VAL A 279 5.12 9.70 4.73
N LEU A 280 5.40 8.41 4.72
CA LEU A 280 6.76 7.89 4.93
C LEU A 280 7.76 8.46 3.90
N GLY A 281 7.34 8.70 2.66
CA GLY A 281 8.16 9.38 1.66
C GLY A 281 8.55 10.82 2.05
N ASN A 282 7.68 11.54 2.76
CA ASN A 282 8.02 12.85 3.34
C ASN A 282 8.99 12.69 4.51
N THR A 283 8.71 11.77 5.44
CA THR A 283 9.54 11.53 6.64
C THR A 283 10.96 11.05 6.28
N LEU A 284 11.13 10.40 5.13
CA LEU A 284 12.43 9.98 4.58
C LEU A 284 13.13 11.07 3.75
N ASP A 285 12.59 12.29 3.69
CA ASP A 285 13.09 13.40 2.87
C ASP A 285 13.16 13.11 1.35
N LEU A 286 12.42 12.10 0.87
CA LEU A 286 12.40 11.69 -0.54
C LEU A 286 11.41 12.50 -1.38
N ALA A 287 10.33 12.97 -0.77
CA ALA A 287 9.26 13.67 -1.48
C ALA A 287 9.72 15.01 -2.06
N ARG A 288 10.32 15.88 -1.24
CA ARG A 288 10.76 17.22 -1.67
C ARG A 288 11.64 17.20 -2.93
N PRO A 289 12.75 16.43 -3.00
CA PRO A 289 13.57 16.39 -4.21
C PRO A 289 12.82 15.77 -5.41
N THR A 290 11.98 14.77 -5.19
CA THR A 290 11.20 14.11 -6.25
C THR A 290 10.17 15.06 -6.88
N PHE A 291 9.39 15.78 -6.07
CA PHE A 291 8.46 16.78 -6.58
C PHE A 291 9.15 18.02 -7.18
N ALA A 292 10.34 18.40 -6.69
CA ALA A 292 11.12 19.47 -7.30
C ALA A 292 11.57 19.12 -8.74
N ARG A 293 12.02 17.88 -8.97
CA ARG A 293 12.34 17.39 -10.34
C ARG A 293 11.12 17.42 -11.25
N ALA A 294 9.98 16.93 -10.78
CA ALA A 294 8.74 16.95 -11.54
C ALA A 294 8.28 18.38 -11.89
N GLN A 295 8.43 19.32 -10.96
CA GLN A 295 8.13 20.73 -11.23
C GLN A 295 9.10 21.34 -12.26
N ALA A 296 10.39 21.01 -12.19
CA ALA A 296 11.37 21.47 -13.16
C ALA A 296 11.06 20.95 -14.57
N ARG A 297 10.70 19.66 -14.69
CA ARG A 297 10.29 19.04 -15.96
C ARG A 297 9.03 19.68 -16.53
N ALA A 298 7.99 19.87 -15.71
CA ALA A 298 6.77 20.57 -16.13
C ALA A 298 7.08 21.97 -16.68
N ARG A 299 7.93 22.74 -15.99
CA ARG A 299 8.35 24.08 -16.43
C ARG A 299 9.11 24.07 -17.75
N ALA A 300 9.96 23.06 -17.96
CA ALA A 300 10.72 22.93 -19.19
C ALA A 300 9.82 22.67 -20.41
N ARG A 301 8.70 21.95 -20.24
CA ARG A 301 7.76 21.65 -21.33
C ARG A 301 6.81 22.80 -21.69
N THR A 302 6.60 23.73 -20.76
CA THR A 302 5.75 24.92 -20.99
C THR A 302 6.48 26.13 -21.57
N ARG A 303 7.81 26.07 -21.70
CA ARG A 303 8.65 27.12 -22.30
C ARG A 303 8.86 26.86 -23.78
#